data_AF-A0A432K8T5-F1
#
_entry.id   AF-A0A432K8T5-F1
#
_cell.length_a   1.000
_cell.length_b   1.000
_cell.length_c   1.000
_cell.angle_alpha   90.00
_cell.angle_beta   90.00
_cell.angle_gamma   90.00
#
_symmetry.space_group_name_H-M   'P 1'
#
loop_
_entity.id
_entity.type
_entity.pdbx_description
1 polymer ?
#
loop_
_entity_poly.entity_id
_entity_poly.type
_entity_poly.pdbx_seq_one_letter_code
_entity_poly.pdbx_strand_id
1 'polypeptide(L)'
;MNENNAIDNEKHILTEIAWEVCNQVGGIYTVIRSKVPTMVKNWGKNYFLIGPYAPKEATTDFEEAEFGHEVIDETLRICREKGLNIKSGYWLVSGRPQTLLFDHKSAFPQLGDIKYYYWQNHGIDFKNHDPLMDEVLAFGYMVHIFLSEMTRVAIDKKIKPLAHFHEWMAGSAIPNLRRDQVPLQTVFTTHATLLGRYLAMNDPHFYDHLPFMDWHKEAVHFNVEANVKLERACVHGAHVFTTVSEVTGKECFHLLGRSPDKILPNGLNIERFSVLHEVQNLHHRYKQLLENFIMGHFFKSYSFDLNKTLYFFTSGRFEYSNKGYDLTLEALARLNHRLKEANSPLTVVMFFITRQPIKSINPDVLNA
;
A
#
# COMPACT_ATOMS: atom_id res chain seq x y z
N MET A 1 -17.87 -9.07 18.56
CA MET A 1 -17.36 -10.13 17.64
C MET A 1 -17.79 -11.46 18.24
N ASN A 2 -18.47 -12.33 17.49
CA ASN A 2 -18.81 -13.67 18.00
C ASN A 2 -17.51 -14.45 18.24
N GLU A 3 -17.25 -14.82 19.50
CA GLU A 3 -16.05 -15.55 19.93
C GLU A 3 -15.90 -16.93 19.29
N ASN A 4 -16.96 -17.47 18.68
CA ASN A 4 -17.00 -18.83 18.13
C ASN A 4 -16.29 -19.04 16.78
N ASN A 5 -15.70 -18.00 16.17
CA ASN A 5 -14.97 -18.10 14.89
C ASN A 5 -13.51 -17.62 14.98
N ALA A 6 -12.94 -17.48 16.19
CA ALA A 6 -11.54 -17.09 16.34
C ALA A 6 -10.62 -18.22 15.84
N ILE A 7 -9.68 -17.88 14.96
CA ILE A 7 -8.60 -18.80 14.56
C ILE A 7 -7.80 -19.14 15.81
N ASP A 8 -7.58 -20.44 16.04
CA ASP A 8 -6.64 -20.91 17.05
C ASP A 8 -5.22 -20.59 16.58
N ASN A 9 -4.70 -19.45 17.02
CA ASN A 9 -3.42 -18.92 16.57
C ASN A 9 -2.26 -19.84 16.95
N GLU A 10 -2.38 -20.70 17.98
CA GLU A 10 -1.32 -21.67 18.32
C GLU A 10 -1.15 -22.75 17.25
N LYS A 11 -2.22 -23.03 16.49
CA LYS A 11 -2.22 -24.03 15.40
C LYS A 11 -2.00 -23.42 14.01
N HIS A 12 -1.80 -22.11 13.93
CA HIS A 12 -1.63 -21.40 12.66
C HIS A 12 -0.37 -20.55 12.67
N ILE A 13 0.17 -20.33 11.48
CA ILE A 13 1.23 -19.36 11.24
C ILE A 13 0.76 -18.42 10.13
N LEU A 14 0.90 -17.11 10.35
CA LEU A 14 0.55 -16.09 9.38
C LEU A 14 1.80 -15.40 8.87
N THR A 15 2.04 -15.53 7.57
CA THR A 15 2.99 -14.68 6.85
C THR A 15 2.23 -13.58 6.12
N GLU A 16 2.64 -12.33 6.31
CA GLU A 16 2.06 -11.19 5.61
C GLU A 16 3.14 -10.52 4.77
N ILE A 17 2.92 -10.52 3.45
CA ILE A 17 3.92 -10.24 2.43
C ILE A 17 3.55 -8.95 1.72
N ALA A 18 4.42 -7.95 1.76
CA ALA A 18 4.26 -6.72 1.00
C ALA A 18 5.61 -6.19 0.53
N TRP A 19 5.63 -5.55 -0.64
CA TRP A 19 6.82 -4.89 -1.18
C TRP A 19 7.36 -3.77 -0.27
N GLU A 20 6.46 -3.19 0.53
CA GLU A 20 6.75 -2.04 1.40
C GLU A 20 7.08 -2.41 2.85
N VAL A 21 7.22 -3.70 3.19
CA VAL A 21 7.75 -4.12 4.50
C VAL A 21 9.22 -3.69 4.60
N CYS A 22 9.55 -2.90 5.62
CA CYS A 22 10.87 -2.26 5.79
C CYS A 22 11.35 -1.42 4.59
N ASN A 23 10.43 -1.00 3.71
CA ASN A 23 10.76 -0.28 2.48
C ASN A 23 9.68 0.77 2.17
N GLN A 24 9.92 2.03 2.57
CA GLN A 24 8.90 3.07 2.45
C GLN A 24 8.81 3.62 1.02
N VAL A 25 7.92 3.01 0.20
CA VAL A 25 7.65 3.46 -1.18
C VAL A 25 6.37 4.29 -1.28
N GLY A 26 5.32 3.92 -0.53
CA GLY A 26 3.99 4.47 -0.71
C GLY A 26 3.09 4.34 0.52
N GLY A 27 1.78 4.21 0.25
CA GLY A 27 0.77 4.16 1.30
C GLY A 27 0.70 2.82 2.02
N ILE A 28 1.14 1.73 1.38
CA ILE A 28 1.03 0.37 1.94
C ILE A 28 1.96 0.24 3.14
N TYR A 29 3.15 0.87 3.11
CA TYR A 29 4.02 1.00 4.27
C TYR A 29 3.25 1.48 5.51
N THR A 30 2.41 2.51 5.34
CA THR A 30 1.64 3.09 6.45
C THR A 30 0.53 2.15 6.91
N VAL A 31 -0.14 1.46 5.98
CA VAL A 31 -1.18 0.46 6.29
C VAL A 31 -0.60 -0.71 7.08
N ILE A 32 0.51 -1.29 6.62
CA ILE A 32 1.14 -2.40 7.33
C ILE A 32 1.65 -1.92 8.69
N ARG A 33 2.40 -0.81 8.72
CA ARG A 33 2.98 -0.25 9.96
C ARG A 33 1.93 0.08 11.02
N SER A 34 0.80 0.68 10.63
CA SER A 34 -0.27 1.03 11.58
C SER A 34 -1.00 -0.21 12.12
N LYS A 35 -1.06 -1.27 11.32
CA LYS A 35 -1.75 -2.53 11.64
C LYS A 35 -0.91 -3.48 12.49
N VAL A 36 0.42 -3.41 12.39
CA VAL A 36 1.37 -4.28 13.10
C VAL A 36 1.09 -4.45 14.59
N PRO A 37 0.86 -3.37 15.40
CA PRO A 37 0.59 -3.54 16.84
C PRO A 37 -0.59 -4.47 17.12
N THR A 38 -1.66 -4.34 16.35
CA THR A 38 -2.86 -5.19 16.47
C THR A 38 -2.58 -6.62 16.04
N MET A 39 -1.80 -6.81 14.98
CA MET A 39 -1.43 -8.15 14.51
C MET A 39 -0.56 -8.87 15.53
N VAL A 40 0.48 -8.22 16.05
CA VAL A 40 1.37 -8.79 17.07
C VAL A 40 0.60 -9.10 18.36
N LYS A 41 -0.33 -8.22 18.78
CA LYS A 41 -1.19 -8.49 19.94
C LYS A 41 -2.04 -9.75 19.76
N ASN A 42 -2.56 -9.99 18.56
CA ASN A 42 -3.46 -11.12 18.29
C ASN A 42 -2.70 -12.42 18.00
N TRP A 43 -1.63 -12.37 17.19
CA TRP A 43 -0.92 -13.55 16.68
C TRP A 43 0.37 -13.87 17.44
N GLY A 44 0.92 -12.92 18.20
CA GLY A 44 2.16 -13.08 18.94
C GLY A 44 3.31 -13.54 18.06
N LYS A 45 3.98 -14.63 18.47
CA LYS A 45 5.15 -15.21 17.80
C LYS A 45 4.84 -15.95 16.48
N ASN A 46 3.56 -16.07 16.11
CA ASN A 46 3.13 -16.80 14.91
C ASN A 46 2.81 -15.83 13.75
N TYR A 47 3.22 -14.57 13.85
CA TYR A 47 3.05 -13.54 12.82
C TYR A 47 4.38 -13.04 12.30
N PHE A 48 4.56 -13.21 10.99
CA PHE A 48 5.80 -12.89 10.29
C PHE A 48 5.51 -11.95 9.13
N LEU A 49 6.24 -10.86 9.04
CA LEU A 49 6.25 -10.00 7.87
C LEU A 49 7.32 -10.47 6.88
N ILE A 50 7.03 -10.38 5.58
CA ILE A 50 7.97 -10.69 4.51
C ILE A 50 8.05 -9.50 3.55
N GLY A 51 9.26 -9.05 3.26
CA GLY A 51 9.53 -7.98 2.30
C GLY A 51 10.84 -8.17 1.54
N PRO A 52 11.06 -7.39 0.48
CA PRO A 52 12.36 -7.33 -0.19
C PRO A 52 13.39 -6.65 0.72
N TYR A 53 14.64 -7.10 0.67
CA TYR A 53 15.74 -6.45 1.36
C TYR A 53 16.16 -5.18 0.60
N ALA A 54 15.90 -4.03 1.21
CA ALA A 54 16.31 -2.71 0.71
C ALA A 54 17.44 -2.17 1.61
N PRO A 55 18.72 -2.18 1.17
CA PRO A 55 19.84 -1.91 2.07
C PRO A 55 19.84 -0.52 2.72
N LYS A 56 19.36 0.50 2.02
CA LYS A 56 19.35 1.88 2.52
C LYS A 56 18.38 2.04 3.69
N GLU A 57 17.19 1.47 3.55
CA GLU A 57 16.10 1.54 4.52
C GLU A 57 16.34 0.55 5.68
N ALA A 58 16.85 -0.65 5.39
CA ALA A 58 17.10 -1.67 6.40
C ALA A 58 18.15 -1.26 7.45
N THR A 59 19.09 -0.37 7.10
CA THR A 59 20.15 0.08 8.02
C THR A 59 19.60 0.79 9.26
N THR A 60 18.46 1.48 9.15
CA THR A 60 17.85 2.22 10.27
C THR A 60 16.66 1.51 10.90
N ASP A 61 15.95 0.72 10.09
CA ASP A 61 14.63 0.22 10.47
C ASP A 61 14.64 -1.27 10.82
N PHE A 62 15.76 -2.00 10.67
CA PHE A 62 15.80 -3.44 10.87
C PHE A 62 16.93 -3.89 11.80
N GLU A 63 16.59 -4.77 12.74
CA GLU A 63 17.53 -5.37 13.69
C GLU A 63 17.58 -6.88 13.43
N GLU A 64 18.71 -7.38 12.94
CA GLU A 64 18.91 -8.82 12.70
C GLU A 64 18.83 -9.62 14.00
N ALA A 65 18.07 -10.71 13.97
CA ALA A 65 17.88 -11.58 15.12
C ALA A 65 17.40 -12.97 14.68
N GLU A 66 17.58 -13.94 15.58
CA GLU A 66 16.93 -15.25 15.50
C GLU A 66 15.58 -15.21 16.23
N PHE A 67 14.64 -16.03 15.77
CA PHE A 67 13.27 -16.03 16.30
C PHE A 67 13.04 -17.08 17.37
N GLY A 68 13.77 -18.20 17.33
CA GLY A 68 13.47 -19.38 18.15
C GLY A 68 12.12 -20.01 17.78
N HIS A 69 11.69 -19.85 16.53
CA HIS A 69 10.43 -20.39 16.02
C HIS A 69 10.71 -21.60 15.12
N GLU A 70 10.43 -22.80 15.62
CA GLU A 70 10.82 -24.08 15.02
C GLU A 70 10.54 -24.20 13.51
N VAL A 71 9.33 -23.86 13.05
CA VAL A 71 8.99 -23.91 11.61
C VAL A 71 9.81 -22.94 10.79
N ILE A 72 9.97 -21.70 11.25
CA ILE A 72 10.61 -20.63 10.47
C ILE A 72 12.12 -20.83 10.46
N ASP A 73 12.72 -21.19 11.59
CA ASP A 73 14.16 -21.39 11.70
C ASP A 73 14.60 -22.60 10.84
N GLU A 74 13.82 -23.70 10.85
CA GLU A 74 14.06 -24.85 9.98
C GLU A 74 13.89 -24.49 8.49
N THR A 75 12.85 -23.72 8.15
CA THR A 75 12.61 -23.24 6.77
C THR A 75 13.75 -22.33 6.28
N LEU A 76 14.21 -21.41 7.14
CA LEU A 76 15.33 -20.52 6.82
C LEU A 76 16.61 -21.30 6.54
N ARG A 77 16.89 -22.33 7.35
CA ARG A 77 18.03 -23.22 7.11
C ARG A 77 17.94 -23.89 5.74
N ILE A 78 16.80 -24.50 5.42
CA ILE A 78 16.57 -25.17 4.11
C ILE A 78 16.72 -24.17 2.95
N CYS A 79 16.16 -22.98 3.07
CA CYS A 79 16.23 -21.95 2.02
C CYS A 79 17.66 -21.43 1.82
N ARG A 80 18.41 -21.20 2.91
CA ARG A 80 19.81 -20.79 2.87
C ARG A 80 20.72 -21.87 2.28
N GLU A 81 20.46 -23.14 2.59
CA GLU A 81 21.14 -24.30 1.97
C GLU A 81 20.88 -24.36 0.44
N LYS A 82 19.72 -23.89 -0.04
CA LYS A 82 19.41 -23.73 -1.47
C LYS A 82 20.00 -22.46 -2.10
N GLY A 83 20.78 -21.67 -1.35
CA GLY A 83 21.43 -20.45 -1.82
C GLY A 83 20.56 -19.19 -1.76
N LEU A 84 19.40 -19.22 -1.10
CA LEU A 84 18.57 -18.02 -0.92
C LEU A 84 19.12 -17.14 0.21
N ASN A 85 19.43 -15.88 -0.10
CA ASN A 85 19.87 -14.93 0.91
C ASN A 85 18.66 -14.27 1.60
N ILE A 86 18.34 -14.74 2.80
CA ILE A 86 17.20 -14.26 3.61
C ILE A 86 17.70 -13.82 4.99
N LYS A 87 17.44 -12.56 5.32
CA LYS A 87 17.71 -11.98 6.64
C LYS A 87 16.49 -12.14 7.55
N SER A 88 16.73 -12.52 8.80
CA SER A 88 15.72 -12.64 9.85
C SER A 88 15.98 -11.60 10.95
N GLY A 89 14.92 -11.00 11.48
CA GLY A 89 15.06 -9.96 12.48
C GLY A 89 13.75 -9.26 12.81
N TYR A 90 13.83 -8.09 13.44
CA TYR A 90 12.69 -7.29 13.86
C TYR A 90 12.63 -5.98 13.10
N TRP A 91 11.44 -5.62 12.62
CA TRP A 91 11.20 -4.27 12.11
C TRP A 91 11.04 -3.30 13.28
N LEU A 92 11.83 -2.24 13.33
CA LEU A 92 11.91 -1.25 14.40
C LEU A 92 10.76 -0.23 14.37
N VAL A 93 9.53 -0.75 14.39
CA VAL A 93 8.29 0.02 14.50
C VAL A 93 7.52 -0.38 15.76
N SER A 94 6.47 0.38 16.11
CA SER A 94 5.56 0.02 17.20
C SER A 94 5.05 -1.41 17.01
N GLY A 95 5.26 -2.27 18.01
CA GLY A 95 4.93 -3.69 17.98
C GLY A 95 6.10 -4.63 17.65
N ARG A 96 7.22 -4.14 17.11
CA ARG A 96 8.45 -4.91 16.78
C ARG A 96 8.16 -6.31 16.19
N PRO A 97 7.52 -6.39 15.00
CA PRO A 97 7.13 -7.67 14.42
C PRO A 97 8.33 -8.46 13.92
N GLN A 98 8.25 -9.80 14.01
CA GLN A 98 9.20 -10.70 13.36
C GLN A 98 9.12 -10.52 11.84
N THR A 99 10.27 -10.29 11.21
CA THR A 99 10.35 -9.84 9.82
C THR A 99 11.46 -10.58 9.08
N LEU A 100 11.13 -11.05 7.88
CA LEU A 100 12.04 -11.70 6.96
C LEU A 100 12.27 -10.79 5.75
N LEU A 101 13.53 -10.44 5.48
CA LEU A 101 13.91 -9.61 4.35
C LEU A 101 14.68 -10.44 3.32
N PHE A 102 14.13 -10.50 2.12
CA PHE A 102 14.61 -11.36 1.05
C PHE A 102 15.48 -10.53 0.11
N ASP A 103 16.76 -10.87 0.01
CA ASP A 103 17.66 -10.26 -0.96
C ASP A 103 17.38 -10.83 -2.35
N HIS A 104 16.36 -10.28 -3.01
CA HIS A 104 15.86 -10.72 -4.31
C HIS A 104 16.94 -10.70 -5.41
N LYS A 105 18.00 -9.90 -5.24
CA LYS A 105 19.13 -9.89 -6.16
C LYS A 105 19.89 -11.21 -6.20
N SER A 106 19.83 -12.00 -5.12
CA SER A 106 20.41 -13.35 -5.09
C SER A 106 19.76 -14.33 -6.07
N ALA A 107 18.52 -14.07 -6.50
CA ALA A 107 17.78 -14.89 -7.46
C ALA A 107 17.91 -14.43 -8.93
N PHE A 108 18.65 -13.35 -9.20
CA PHE A 108 18.85 -12.84 -10.56
C PHE A 108 19.53 -13.82 -11.52
N PRO A 109 20.48 -14.67 -11.08
CA PRO A 109 21.05 -15.69 -11.97
C PRO A 109 20.00 -16.63 -12.59
N GLN A 110 18.86 -16.85 -11.92
CA GLN A 110 17.76 -17.70 -12.39
C GLN A 110 16.66 -16.92 -13.13
N LEU A 111 16.81 -15.60 -13.34
CA LEU A 111 15.74 -14.74 -13.87
C LEU A 111 15.19 -15.19 -15.23
N GLY A 112 16.06 -15.73 -16.10
CA GLY A 112 15.64 -16.29 -17.39
C GLY A 112 14.67 -17.47 -17.21
N ASP A 113 15.01 -18.41 -16.34
CA ASP A 113 14.18 -19.57 -16.03
C ASP A 113 12.87 -19.17 -15.34
N ILE A 114 12.94 -18.18 -14.43
CA ILE A 114 11.77 -17.62 -13.76
C ILE A 114 10.79 -17.06 -14.81
N LYS A 115 11.26 -16.19 -15.71
CA LYS A 115 10.43 -15.60 -16.79
C LYS A 115 9.85 -16.67 -17.71
N TYR A 116 10.68 -17.65 -18.10
CA TYR A 116 10.24 -18.76 -18.94
C TYR A 116 9.12 -19.56 -18.26
N TYR A 117 9.22 -19.82 -16.97
CA TYR A 117 8.21 -20.54 -16.21
C TYR A 117 6.88 -19.80 -16.20
N TYR A 118 6.85 -18.47 -16.01
CA TYR A 118 5.61 -17.70 -16.09
C TYR A 118 5.03 -17.67 -17.50
N TRP A 119 5.88 -17.53 -18.52
CA TRP A 119 5.43 -17.58 -19.91
C TRP A 119 4.78 -18.93 -20.24
N GLN A 120 5.47 -20.02 -19.92
CA GLN A 120 5.02 -21.38 -20.22
C GLN A 120 3.71 -21.72 -19.50
N ASN A 121 3.59 -21.30 -18.24
CA ASN A 121 2.56 -21.85 -17.35
C ASN A 121 1.39 -20.89 -17.10
N HIS A 122 1.62 -19.59 -17.27
CA HIS A 122 0.61 -18.55 -17.03
C HIS A 122 0.39 -17.65 -18.25
N GLY A 123 1.12 -17.86 -19.35
CA GLY A 123 0.96 -17.07 -20.58
C GLY A 123 1.37 -15.60 -20.43
N ILE A 124 2.27 -15.31 -19.49
CA ILE A 124 2.76 -13.95 -19.21
C ILE A 124 4.13 -13.77 -19.84
N ASP A 125 4.21 -12.88 -20.83
CA ASP A 125 5.43 -12.59 -21.57
C ASP A 125 6.12 -11.34 -21.01
N PHE A 126 7.37 -11.49 -20.55
CA PHE A 126 8.21 -10.43 -19.98
C PHE A 126 9.32 -9.97 -20.95
N LYS A 127 9.07 -10.02 -22.26
CA LYS A 127 10.01 -9.56 -23.31
C LYS A 127 10.44 -8.10 -23.18
N ASN A 128 9.56 -7.24 -22.68
CA ASN A 128 9.89 -5.83 -22.47
C ASN A 128 10.70 -5.73 -21.19
N HIS A 129 11.93 -5.21 -21.29
CA HIS A 129 12.76 -5.04 -20.10
C HIS A 129 12.19 -3.96 -19.19
N ASP A 130 11.75 -4.38 -18.01
CA ASP A 130 11.33 -3.53 -16.91
C ASP A 130 12.13 -3.95 -15.66
N PRO A 131 13.11 -3.14 -15.22
CA PRO A 131 13.93 -3.45 -14.05
C PRO A 131 13.12 -3.73 -12.78
N LEU A 132 11.99 -3.05 -12.60
CA LEU A 132 11.13 -3.27 -11.44
C LEU A 132 10.43 -4.62 -11.54
N MET A 133 9.96 -5.00 -12.73
CA MET A 133 9.37 -6.32 -12.95
C MET A 133 10.39 -7.44 -12.70
N ASP A 134 11.62 -7.26 -13.13
CA ASP A 134 12.71 -8.21 -12.89
C ASP A 134 12.95 -8.44 -11.39
N GLU A 135 12.95 -7.35 -10.61
CA GLU A 135 13.05 -7.41 -9.16
C GLU A 135 11.82 -8.08 -8.51
N VAL A 136 10.61 -7.77 -8.97
CA VAL A 136 9.34 -8.35 -8.50
C VAL A 136 9.27 -9.86 -8.75
N LEU A 137 9.74 -10.31 -9.92
CA LEU A 137 9.76 -11.74 -10.26
C LEU A 137 10.79 -12.50 -9.44
N ALA A 138 11.98 -11.92 -9.24
CA ALA A 138 13.01 -12.50 -8.38
C ALA A 138 12.54 -12.61 -6.92
N PHE A 139 11.91 -11.56 -6.39
CA PHE A 139 11.30 -11.58 -5.06
C PHE A 139 10.20 -12.65 -4.96
N GLY A 140 9.27 -12.67 -5.92
CA GLY A 140 8.19 -13.66 -6.00
C GLY A 140 8.70 -15.11 -6.06
N TYR A 141 9.78 -15.36 -6.79
CA TYR A 141 10.43 -16.66 -6.86
C TYR A 141 10.97 -17.11 -5.50
N MET A 142 11.66 -16.23 -4.79
CA MET A 142 12.17 -16.56 -3.45
C MET A 142 11.02 -16.78 -2.46
N VAL A 143 9.98 -15.94 -2.50
CA VAL A 143 8.78 -16.10 -1.67
C VAL A 143 8.06 -17.42 -1.98
N HIS A 144 7.96 -17.79 -3.26
CA HIS A 144 7.42 -19.08 -3.68
C HIS A 144 8.18 -20.25 -3.05
N ILE A 145 9.51 -20.29 -3.17
CA ILE A 145 10.32 -21.36 -2.58
C ILE A 145 10.16 -21.39 -1.05
N PHE A 146 10.27 -20.22 -0.40
CA PHE A 146 10.18 -20.13 1.04
C PHE A 146 8.84 -20.64 1.56
N LEU A 147 7.73 -20.20 0.97
CA LEU A 147 6.39 -20.60 1.41
C LEU A 147 6.11 -22.09 1.11
N SER A 148 6.65 -22.64 0.03
CA SER A 148 6.57 -24.08 -0.26
C SER A 148 7.30 -24.91 0.80
N GLU A 149 8.53 -24.53 1.17
CA GLU A 149 9.29 -25.22 2.21
C GLU A 149 8.67 -25.01 3.61
N MET A 150 8.22 -23.78 3.91
CA MET A 150 7.53 -23.45 5.15
C MET A 150 6.27 -24.30 5.32
N THR A 151 5.52 -24.48 4.24
CA THR A 151 4.29 -25.28 4.25
C THR A 151 4.58 -26.75 4.53
N ARG A 152 5.64 -27.30 3.92
CA ARG A 152 6.09 -28.68 4.19
C ARG A 152 6.44 -28.86 5.67
N VAL A 153 7.29 -27.99 6.21
CA VAL A 153 7.71 -28.03 7.61
C VAL A 153 6.53 -27.82 8.57
N ALA A 154 5.63 -26.89 8.25
CA ALA A 154 4.45 -26.62 9.06
C ALA A 154 3.51 -27.85 9.15
N ILE A 155 3.27 -28.54 8.03
CA ILE A 155 2.44 -29.75 7.99
C ILE A 155 3.01 -30.85 8.86
N ASP A 156 4.32 -31.10 8.79
CA ASP A 156 4.99 -32.11 9.62
C ASP A 156 4.80 -31.83 11.12
N LYS A 157 4.74 -30.55 11.48
CA LYS A 157 4.49 -30.07 12.85
C LYS A 157 3.01 -29.83 13.17
N LYS A 158 2.09 -30.21 12.27
CA LYS A 158 0.63 -30.05 12.40
C LYS A 158 0.18 -28.58 12.59
N ILE A 159 0.93 -27.64 12.03
CA ILE A 159 0.64 -26.21 11.98
C ILE A 159 0.06 -25.87 10.61
N LYS A 160 -0.97 -25.03 10.58
CA LYS A 160 -1.65 -24.60 9.35
C LYS A 160 -1.10 -23.25 8.88
N PRO A 161 -0.44 -23.18 7.72
CA PRO A 161 0.10 -21.92 7.22
C PRO A 161 -0.95 -21.09 6.48
N LEU A 162 -0.87 -19.77 6.67
CA LEU A 162 -1.64 -18.74 5.99
C LEU A 162 -0.66 -17.71 5.41
N ALA A 163 -0.87 -17.29 4.17
CA ALA A 163 -0.09 -16.24 3.53
C ALA A 163 -1.00 -15.12 3.02
N HIS A 164 -0.76 -13.88 3.46
CA HIS A 164 -1.51 -12.70 3.06
C HIS A 164 -0.62 -11.76 2.25
N PHE A 165 -0.92 -11.61 0.97
CA PHE A 165 -0.16 -10.80 0.03
C PHE A 165 -0.82 -9.44 -0.22
N HIS A 166 -0.01 -8.38 -0.28
CA HIS A 166 -0.45 -7.03 -0.62
C HIS A 166 0.16 -6.55 -1.94
N GLU A 167 -0.72 -6.24 -2.89
CA GLU A 167 -0.40 -5.82 -4.27
C GLU A 167 0.34 -6.85 -5.13
N TRP A 168 0.24 -6.66 -6.45
CA TRP A 168 0.83 -7.53 -7.47
C TRP A 168 2.34 -7.73 -7.30
N MET A 169 3.05 -6.73 -6.78
CA MET A 169 4.50 -6.80 -6.53
C MET A 169 4.87 -7.87 -5.50
N ALA A 170 4.07 -8.04 -4.45
CA ALA A 170 4.29 -9.07 -3.45
C ALA A 170 3.56 -10.38 -3.80
N GLY A 171 2.41 -10.26 -4.47
CA GLY A 171 1.57 -11.38 -4.87
C GLY A 171 2.14 -12.23 -6.00
N SER A 172 3.27 -11.83 -6.62
CA SER A 172 3.83 -12.53 -7.78
C SER A 172 4.07 -14.03 -7.54
N ALA A 173 4.30 -14.47 -6.30
CA ALA A 173 4.40 -15.90 -5.94
C ALA A 173 3.09 -16.71 -6.07
N ILE A 174 1.93 -16.06 -5.98
CA ILE A 174 0.61 -16.70 -5.88
C ILE A 174 0.32 -17.65 -7.06
N PRO A 175 0.50 -17.26 -8.34
CA PRO A 175 0.21 -18.14 -9.47
C PRO A 175 0.97 -19.46 -9.40
N ASN A 176 2.25 -19.42 -9.01
CA ASN A 176 3.09 -20.61 -8.89
C ASN A 176 2.70 -21.46 -7.67
N LEU A 177 2.46 -20.84 -6.50
CA LEU A 177 1.97 -21.56 -5.31
C LEU A 177 0.70 -22.36 -5.62
N ARG A 178 -0.20 -21.80 -6.43
CA ARG A 178 -1.47 -22.43 -6.80
C ARG A 178 -1.30 -23.49 -7.86
N ARG A 179 -0.48 -23.24 -8.88
CA ARG A 179 -0.15 -24.24 -9.89
C ARG A 179 0.49 -25.47 -9.26
N ASP A 180 1.46 -25.26 -8.36
CA ASP A 180 2.22 -26.32 -7.70
C ASP A 180 1.42 -26.99 -6.56
N GLN A 181 0.15 -26.61 -6.37
CA GLN A 181 -0.78 -27.17 -5.39
C GLN A 181 -0.20 -27.18 -3.97
N VAL A 182 0.55 -26.12 -3.63
CA VAL A 182 1.11 -25.96 -2.28
C VAL A 182 -0.06 -25.88 -1.29
N PRO A 183 -0.11 -26.73 -0.24
CA PRO A 183 -1.21 -26.78 0.73
C PRO A 183 -1.17 -25.60 1.72
N LEU A 184 -1.22 -24.38 1.18
CA LEU A 184 -1.14 -23.08 1.83
C LEU A 184 -2.40 -22.27 1.51
N GLN A 185 -3.05 -21.73 2.53
CA GLN A 185 -4.16 -20.80 2.34
C GLN A 185 -3.62 -19.41 1.98
N THR A 186 -4.16 -18.80 0.93
CA THR A 186 -3.66 -17.52 0.40
C THR A 186 -4.74 -16.45 0.36
N VAL A 187 -4.42 -15.28 0.90
CA VAL A 187 -5.23 -14.06 0.81
C VAL A 187 -4.48 -13.05 -0.05
N PHE A 188 -5.16 -12.42 -1.00
CA PHE A 188 -4.60 -11.33 -1.80
C PHE A 188 -5.43 -10.06 -1.58
N THR A 189 -4.76 -8.96 -1.22
CA THR A 189 -5.36 -7.62 -1.14
C THR A 189 -4.73 -6.71 -2.18
N THR A 190 -5.55 -6.15 -3.05
CA THR A 190 -5.17 -4.99 -3.87
C THR A 190 -5.74 -3.70 -3.27
N HIS A 191 -4.91 -2.67 -3.21
CA HIS A 191 -5.25 -1.32 -2.75
C HIS A 191 -5.67 -0.42 -3.90
N ALA A 192 -5.27 -0.74 -5.14
CA ALA A 192 -5.74 -0.12 -6.36
C ALA A 192 -5.44 -1.02 -7.55
N THR A 193 -6.26 -0.96 -8.60
CA THR A 193 -5.95 -1.67 -9.85
C THR A 193 -4.83 -0.96 -10.61
N LEU A 194 -3.87 -1.71 -11.16
CA LEU A 194 -2.79 -1.12 -11.96
C LEU A 194 -3.36 -0.38 -13.16
N LEU A 195 -4.20 -1.06 -13.93
CA LEU A 195 -4.78 -0.51 -15.16
C LEU A 195 -5.74 0.65 -14.87
N GLY A 196 -6.50 0.60 -13.78
CA GLY A 196 -7.41 1.68 -13.40
C GLY A 196 -6.69 3.00 -13.13
N ARG A 197 -5.45 2.97 -12.62
CA ARG A 197 -4.63 4.20 -12.48
C ARG A 197 -4.32 4.85 -13.82
N TYR A 198 -3.98 4.06 -14.85
CA TYR A 198 -3.74 4.59 -16.18
C TYR A 198 -5.03 5.14 -16.80
N LEU A 199 -6.12 4.39 -16.68
CA LEU A 199 -7.40 4.77 -17.27
C LEU A 199 -8.01 6.02 -16.63
N ALA A 200 -8.07 6.07 -15.29
CA ALA A 200 -8.64 7.21 -14.57
C ALA A 200 -7.89 8.53 -14.81
N MET A 201 -6.59 8.47 -15.14
CA MET A 201 -5.81 9.66 -15.51
C MET A 201 -6.09 10.15 -16.94
N ASN A 202 -6.59 9.29 -17.82
CA ASN A 202 -6.79 9.58 -19.24
C ASN A 202 -8.27 9.69 -19.64
N ASP A 203 -9.21 9.29 -18.78
CA ASP A 203 -10.64 9.33 -19.04
C ASP A 203 -11.42 10.04 -17.91
N PRO A 204 -11.93 11.26 -18.13
CA PRO A 204 -12.76 11.98 -17.16
C PRO A 204 -14.05 11.26 -16.76
N HIS A 205 -14.55 10.36 -17.61
CA HIS A 205 -15.77 9.57 -17.38
C HIS A 205 -15.44 8.10 -17.09
N PHE A 206 -14.24 7.83 -16.57
CA PHE A 206 -13.70 6.49 -16.31
C PHE A 206 -14.74 5.52 -15.71
N TYR A 207 -15.44 5.91 -14.65
CA TYR A 207 -16.39 5.03 -13.97
C TYR A 207 -17.65 4.72 -14.81
N ASP A 208 -18.07 5.63 -15.68
CA ASP A 208 -19.22 5.42 -16.58
C ASP A 208 -18.85 4.48 -17.73
N HIS A 209 -17.60 4.57 -18.21
CA HIS A 209 -17.09 3.73 -19.30
C HIS A 209 -16.58 2.36 -18.83
N LEU A 210 -16.21 2.22 -17.56
CA LEU A 210 -15.61 1.01 -16.97
C LEU A 210 -16.31 -0.31 -17.35
N PRO A 211 -17.67 -0.41 -17.37
CA PRO A 211 -18.34 -1.66 -17.75
C PRO A 211 -18.12 -2.11 -19.19
N PHE A 212 -17.72 -1.19 -20.08
CA PHE A 212 -17.54 -1.42 -21.51
C PHE A 212 -16.07 -1.51 -21.92
N MET A 213 -15.13 -1.37 -20.98
CA MET A 213 -13.70 -1.37 -21.27
C MET A 213 -13.18 -2.79 -21.52
N ASP A 214 -12.35 -2.93 -22.57
CA ASP A 214 -11.55 -4.12 -22.82
C ASP A 214 -10.21 -3.99 -22.11
N TRP A 215 -10.07 -4.64 -20.95
CA TRP A 215 -8.85 -4.57 -20.15
C TRP A 215 -7.60 -4.99 -20.92
N HIS A 216 -7.70 -5.93 -21.87
CA HIS A 216 -6.54 -6.45 -22.60
C HIS A 216 -6.07 -5.43 -23.63
N LYS A 217 -7.00 -4.88 -24.40
CA LYS A 217 -6.72 -3.80 -25.35
C LYS A 217 -6.07 -2.59 -24.67
N GLU A 218 -6.61 -2.17 -23.52
CA GLU A 218 -6.07 -1.05 -22.76
C GLU A 218 -4.68 -1.37 -22.17
N ALA A 219 -4.47 -2.58 -21.65
CA ALA A 219 -3.17 -2.99 -21.13
C ALA A 219 -2.09 -3.03 -22.23
N VAL A 220 -2.44 -3.43 -23.45
CA VAL A 220 -1.55 -3.35 -24.63
C VAL A 220 -1.31 -1.89 -25.01
N HIS A 221 -2.35 -1.06 -25.04
CA HIS A 221 -2.25 0.37 -25.36
C HIS A 221 -1.27 1.11 -24.44
N PHE A 222 -1.34 0.87 -23.14
CA PHE A 222 -0.45 1.47 -22.15
C PHE A 222 0.90 0.73 -21.98
N ASN A 223 1.14 -0.34 -22.75
CA ASN A 223 2.35 -1.17 -22.68
C ASN A 223 2.61 -1.74 -21.26
N VAL A 224 1.54 -2.16 -20.57
CA VAL A 224 1.58 -2.75 -19.22
C VAL A 224 0.93 -4.14 -19.16
N GLU A 225 0.80 -4.80 -20.32
CA GLU A 225 0.14 -6.11 -20.46
C GLU A 225 0.68 -7.15 -19.47
N ALA A 226 2.02 -7.26 -19.34
CA ALA A 226 2.64 -8.21 -18.43
C ALA A 226 2.26 -7.95 -16.95
N ASN A 227 2.28 -6.67 -16.53
CA ASN A 227 1.93 -6.28 -15.17
C ASN A 227 0.45 -6.56 -14.87
N VAL A 228 -0.45 -6.22 -15.80
CA VAL A 228 -1.89 -6.48 -15.66
C VAL A 228 -2.17 -7.98 -15.64
N LYS A 229 -1.53 -8.77 -16.51
CA LYS A 229 -1.67 -10.23 -16.50
C LYS A 229 -1.16 -10.84 -15.20
N LEU A 230 -0.05 -10.34 -14.65
CA LEU A 230 0.46 -10.79 -13.36
C LEU A 230 -0.50 -10.45 -12.22
N GLU A 231 -1.00 -9.21 -12.16
CA GLU A 231 -2.01 -8.79 -11.17
C GLU A 231 -3.28 -9.66 -11.26
N ARG A 232 -3.77 -9.92 -12.47
CA ARG A 232 -4.89 -10.85 -12.70
C ARG A 232 -4.57 -12.26 -12.22
N ALA A 233 -3.38 -12.79 -12.53
CA ALA A 233 -2.98 -14.11 -12.07
C ALA A 233 -2.94 -14.20 -10.54
N CYS A 234 -2.49 -13.15 -9.84
CA CYS A 234 -2.54 -13.06 -8.38
C CYS A 234 -3.99 -13.10 -7.86
N VAL A 235 -4.88 -12.30 -8.45
CA VAL A 235 -6.30 -12.23 -8.07
C VAL A 235 -7.00 -13.57 -8.26
N HIS A 236 -6.81 -14.22 -9.40
CA HIS A 236 -7.46 -15.51 -9.70
C HIS A 236 -6.81 -16.68 -8.97
N GLY A 237 -5.52 -16.60 -8.68
CA GLY A 237 -4.80 -17.61 -7.91
C GLY A 237 -5.18 -17.58 -6.42
N ALA A 238 -5.40 -16.41 -5.81
CA ALA A 238 -5.67 -16.34 -4.38
C ALA A 238 -6.92 -17.14 -3.96
N HIS A 239 -6.89 -17.78 -2.78
CA HIS A 239 -8.10 -18.39 -2.23
C HIS A 239 -9.13 -17.33 -1.88
N VAL A 240 -8.70 -16.30 -1.14
CA VAL A 240 -9.53 -15.16 -0.78
C VAL A 240 -8.96 -13.92 -1.43
N PHE A 241 -9.79 -13.22 -2.19
CA PHE A 241 -9.46 -11.95 -2.81
C PHE A 241 -10.16 -10.81 -2.06
N THR A 242 -9.44 -9.72 -1.80
CA THR A 242 -9.95 -8.58 -1.04
C THR A 242 -9.49 -7.25 -1.65
N THR A 243 -10.26 -6.20 -1.38
CA THR A 243 -9.90 -4.81 -1.73
C THR A 243 -10.08 -3.90 -0.52
N VAL A 244 -9.52 -2.70 -0.56
CA VAL A 244 -9.63 -1.73 0.54
C VAL A 244 -10.90 -0.87 0.49
N SER A 245 -11.62 -0.88 -0.63
CA SER A 245 -12.86 -0.13 -0.81
C SER A 245 -13.81 -0.81 -1.79
N GLU A 246 -15.10 -0.49 -1.69
CA GLU A 246 -16.12 -0.95 -2.63
C GLU A 246 -15.88 -0.42 -4.05
N VAL A 247 -15.39 0.82 -4.17
CA VAL A 247 -15.07 1.44 -5.47
C VAL A 247 -13.97 0.65 -6.17
N THR A 248 -12.88 0.35 -5.46
CA THR A 248 -11.81 -0.53 -5.96
C THR A 248 -12.35 -1.94 -6.27
N GLY A 249 -13.31 -2.43 -5.49
CA GLY A 249 -13.98 -3.71 -5.78
C GLY A 249 -14.69 -3.73 -7.14
N LYS A 250 -15.38 -2.65 -7.50
CA LYS A 250 -16.01 -2.49 -8.82
C LYS A 250 -14.98 -2.42 -9.93
N GLU A 251 -13.88 -1.70 -9.74
CA GLU A 251 -12.76 -1.70 -10.70
C GLU A 251 -12.21 -3.11 -10.92
N CYS A 252 -11.97 -3.87 -9.85
CA CYS A 252 -11.42 -5.23 -9.95
C CYS A 252 -12.36 -6.18 -10.69
N PHE A 253 -13.67 -6.05 -10.51
CA PHE A 253 -14.64 -6.85 -11.27
C PHE A 253 -14.46 -6.67 -12.79
N HIS A 254 -14.39 -5.42 -13.25
CA HIS A 254 -14.27 -5.12 -14.69
C HIS A 254 -12.85 -5.32 -15.24
N LEU A 255 -11.82 -4.84 -14.53
CA LEU A 255 -10.45 -4.82 -15.03
C LEU A 255 -9.68 -6.10 -14.70
N LEU A 256 -9.99 -6.77 -13.60
CA LEU A 256 -9.31 -8.00 -13.15
C LEU A 256 -10.18 -9.26 -13.29
N GLY A 257 -11.48 -9.11 -13.54
CA GLY A 257 -12.39 -10.22 -13.83
C GLY A 257 -12.79 -11.05 -12.61
N ARG A 258 -12.61 -10.53 -11.39
CA ARG A 258 -13.06 -11.17 -10.14
C ARG A 258 -13.48 -10.10 -9.13
N SER A 259 -14.64 -10.28 -8.52
CA SER A 259 -15.09 -9.44 -7.40
C SER A 259 -14.38 -9.83 -6.11
N PRO A 260 -14.07 -8.88 -5.20
CA PRO A 260 -13.50 -9.21 -3.90
C PRO A 260 -14.50 -9.99 -3.05
N ASP A 261 -14.00 -11.00 -2.34
CA ASP A 261 -14.75 -11.77 -1.35
C ASP A 261 -15.03 -10.93 -0.09
N LYS A 262 -14.14 -9.99 0.23
CA LYS A 262 -14.30 -9.07 1.35
C LYS A 262 -13.62 -7.72 1.13
N ILE A 263 -14.20 -6.67 1.70
CA ILE A 263 -13.57 -5.35 1.81
C ILE A 263 -12.81 -5.25 3.13
N LEU A 264 -11.53 -4.89 3.07
CA LEU A 264 -10.63 -4.68 4.21
C LEU A 264 -10.21 -3.20 4.25
N PRO A 265 -11.04 -2.30 4.81
CA PRO A 265 -10.74 -0.87 4.83
C PRO A 265 -9.48 -0.58 5.66
N ASN A 266 -8.71 0.41 5.22
CA ASN A 266 -7.48 0.82 5.89
C ASN A 266 -7.78 1.41 7.28
N GLY A 267 -7.22 0.78 8.32
CA GLY A 267 -7.29 1.25 9.69
C GLY A 267 -6.15 2.21 10.05
N LEU A 268 -6.40 3.07 11.04
CA LEU A 268 -5.39 3.91 11.68
C LEU A 268 -5.36 3.62 13.18
N ASN A 269 -4.19 3.77 13.81
CA ASN A 269 -4.11 3.71 15.26
C ASN A 269 -4.56 5.06 15.86
N ILE A 270 -5.77 5.06 16.44
CA ILE A 270 -6.47 6.25 16.94
C ILE A 270 -5.97 6.68 18.32
N GLU A 271 -5.23 5.83 19.06
CA GLU A 271 -4.75 6.18 20.41
C GLU A 271 -3.93 7.48 20.42
N ARG A 272 -3.25 7.79 19.30
CA ARG A 272 -2.51 9.05 19.08
C ARG A 272 -3.36 10.33 19.05
N PHE A 273 -4.70 10.24 18.95
CA PHE A 273 -5.60 11.39 18.75
C PHE A 273 -6.74 11.48 19.78
N SER A 274 -6.68 10.70 20.86
CA SER A 274 -7.86 10.32 21.66
C SER A 274 -8.29 11.29 22.77
N VAL A 275 -7.56 12.37 23.02
CA VAL A 275 -7.87 13.30 24.12
C VAL A 275 -8.65 14.52 23.61
N LEU A 276 -9.98 14.46 23.68
CA LEU A 276 -10.90 15.47 23.11
C LEU A 276 -10.62 16.92 23.55
N HIS A 277 -10.29 17.14 24.83
CA HIS A 277 -10.00 18.48 25.34
C HIS A 277 -8.64 18.99 24.83
N GLU A 278 -7.67 18.09 24.68
CA GLU A 278 -6.37 18.42 24.10
C GLU A 278 -6.51 18.79 22.62
N VAL A 279 -7.39 18.11 21.87
CA VAL A 279 -7.68 18.45 20.46
C VAL A 279 -8.19 19.88 20.31
N GLN A 280 -9.08 20.35 21.20
CA GLN A 280 -9.57 21.74 21.16
C GLN A 280 -8.49 22.75 21.51
N ASN A 281 -7.66 22.44 22.51
CA ASN A 281 -6.52 23.29 22.87
C ASN A 281 -5.48 23.36 21.73
N LEU A 282 -5.19 22.23 21.09
CA LEU A 282 -4.32 22.15 19.92
C LEU A 282 -4.94 22.91 18.74
N HIS A 283 -6.24 22.79 18.51
CA HIS A 283 -6.94 23.56 17.48
C HIS A 283 -6.75 25.07 17.71
N HIS A 284 -7.01 25.57 18.92
CA HIS A 284 -6.84 26.99 19.23
C HIS A 284 -5.39 27.44 19.05
N ARG A 285 -4.42 26.67 19.56
CA ARG A 285 -2.99 26.96 19.44
C ARG A 285 -2.53 27.01 17.98
N TYR A 286 -2.88 26.02 17.16
CA TYR A 286 -2.49 26.00 15.75
C TYR A 286 -3.25 27.02 14.91
N LYS A 287 -4.50 27.35 15.29
CA LYS A 287 -5.23 28.46 14.66
C LYS A 287 -4.51 29.79 14.86
N GLN A 288 -4.01 30.08 16.07
CA GLN A 288 -3.22 31.29 16.32
C GLN A 288 -1.95 31.35 15.47
N LEU A 289 -1.26 30.22 15.28
CA LEU A 289 -0.09 30.14 14.40
C LEU A 289 -0.45 30.43 12.93
N LEU A 290 -1.58 29.90 12.46
CA LEU A 290 -2.12 30.22 11.13
C LEU A 290 -2.51 31.69 11.01
N GLU A 291 -3.17 32.26 12.01
CA GLU A 291 -3.54 33.68 12.07
C GLU A 291 -2.30 34.57 11.94
N ASN A 292 -1.20 34.25 12.63
CA ASN A 292 0.06 34.98 12.49
C ASN A 292 0.62 34.92 11.06
N PHE A 293 0.61 33.74 10.44
CA PHE A 293 1.01 33.59 9.04
C PHE A 293 0.13 34.42 8.10
N ILE A 294 -1.19 34.41 8.31
CA ILE A 294 -2.17 35.14 7.49
C ILE A 294 -2.00 36.65 7.64
N MET A 295 -1.78 37.15 8.86
CA MET A 295 -1.49 38.57 9.08
C MET A 295 -0.24 38.99 8.31
N GLY A 296 0.86 38.22 8.40
CA GLY A 296 2.08 38.51 7.64
C GLY A 296 1.87 38.48 6.13
N HIS A 297 1.10 37.50 5.62
CA HIS A 297 0.89 37.33 4.19
C HIS A 297 -0.07 38.36 3.57
N PHE A 298 -1.15 38.73 4.27
CA PHE A 298 -2.24 39.51 3.67
C PHE A 298 -2.35 40.95 4.19
N PHE A 299 -2.10 41.21 5.48
CA PHE A 299 -2.53 42.46 6.12
C PHE A 299 -1.71 43.68 5.70
N LYS A 300 -0.58 43.48 5.03
CA LYS A 300 0.12 44.56 4.31
C LYS A 300 -0.70 45.11 3.14
N SER A 301 -1.52 44.28 2.49
CA SER A 301 -2.32 44.64 1.31
C SER A 301 -3.79 44.91 1.64
N TYR A 302 -4.41 44.05 2.46
CA TYR A 302 -5.78 44.22 2.93
C TYR A 302 -6.02 43.39 4.18
N SER A 303 -6.89 43.87 5.08
CA SER A 303 -7.22 43.21 6.35
C SER A 303 -8.67 42.74 6.39
N PHE A 304 -8.93 41.76 7.25
CA PHE A 304 -10.26 41.18 7.48
C PHE A 304 -10.35 40.62 8.91
N ASP A 305 -11.57 40.42 9.40
CA ASP A 305 -11.80 39.91 10.77
C ASP A 305 -11.43 38.42 10.88
N LEU A 306 -10.35 38.12 11.60
CA LEU A 306 -9.87 36.75 11.83
C LEU A 306 -10.86 35.91 12.65
N ASN A 307 -11.70 36.53 13.49
CA ASN A 307 -12.74 35.83 14.23
C ASN A 307 -13.86 35.32 13.31
N LYS A 308 -14.02 35.94 12.14
CA LYS A 308 -14.97 35.55 11.09
C LYS A 308 -14.29 34.89 9.90
N THR A 309 -13.06 34.42 10.09
CA THR A 309 -12.29 33.74 9.04
C THR A 309 -12.31 32.23 9.27
N LEU A 310 -12.63 31.48 8.22
CA LEU A 310 -12.54 30.02 8.17
C LEU A 310 -11.34 29.59 7.33
N TYR A 311 -10.59 28.61 7.84
CA TYR A 311 -9.42 28.05 7.17
C TYR A 311 -9.78 26.71 6.56
N PHE A 312 -9.87 26.66 5.23
CA PHE A 312 -10.05 25.43 4.48
C PHE A 312 -8.70 24.95 3.95
N PHE A 313 -8.56 23.64 3.74
CA PHE A 313 -7.37 23.12 3.08
C PHE A 313 -7.68 21.86 2.28
N THR A 314 -6.85 21.62 1.28
CA THR A 314 -6.72 20.33 0.60
C THR A 314 -5.26 19.95 0.55
N SER A 315 -4.95 18.65 0.62
CA SER A 315 -3.58 18.18 0.60
C SER A 315 -3.42 16.84 -0.10
N GLY A 316 -2.23 16.62 -0.67
CA GLY A 316 -1.90 15.38 -1.35
C GLY A 316 -0.79 15.53 -2.38
N ARG A 317 -0.56 14.46 -3.14
CA ARG A 317 0.27 14.51 -4.35
C ARG A 317 -0.35 15.49 -5.36
N PHE A 318 0.48 16.05 -6.23
CA PHE A 318 -0.02 16.95 -7.27
C PHE A 318 -0.61 16.15 -8.43
N GLU A 319 -1.86 15.73 -8.27
CA GLU A 319 -2.67 15.12 -9.32
C GLU A 319 -3.93 15.99 -9.47
N TYR A 320 -3.85 17.00 -10.35
CA TYR A 320 -4.81 18.11 -10.40
C TYR A 320 -6.28 17.65 -10.43
N SER A 321 -6.62 16.71 -11.32
CA SER A 321 -7.98 16.17 -11.42
C SER A 321 -8.24 15.02 -10.44
N ASN A 322 -7.31 14.07 -10.26
CA ASN A 322 -7.54 12.94 -9.34
C ASN A 322 -7.72 13.35 -7.87
N LYS A 323 -7.08 14.45 -7.45
CA LYS A 323 -7.27 15.03 -6.11
C LYS A 323 -8.36 16.10 -6.07
N GLY A 324 -9.04 16.35 -7.18
CA GLY A 324 -10.16 17.28 -7.28
C GLY A 324 -9.77 18.74 -7.03
N TYR A 325 -8.52 19.13 -7.33
CA TYR A 325 -8.09 20.52 -7.18
C TYR A 325 -8.83 21.44 -8.15
N ASP A 326 -9.12 20.96 -9.36
CA ASP A 326 -10.00 21.60 -10.34
C ASP A 326 -11.40 21.88 -9.79
N LEU A 327 -12.08 20.84 -9.30
CA LEU A 327 -13.42 20.95 -8.72
C LEU A 327 -13.43 21.86 -7.50
N THR A 328 -12.40 21.76 -6.66
CA THR A 328 -12.27 22.59 -5.46
C THR A 328 -12.15 24.08 -5.84
N LEU A 329 -11.33 24.43 -6.84
CA LEU A 329 -11.18 25.81 -7.30
C LEU A 329 -12.50 26.36 -7.87
N GLU A 330 -13.20 25.59 -8.71
CA GLU A 330 -14.50 25.99 -9.25
C GLU A 330 -15.55 26.18 -8.13
N ALA A 331 -15.58 25.27 -7.16
CA ALA A 331 -16.47 25.38 -6.00
C ALA A 331 -16.17 26.63 -5.16
N LEU A 332 -14.90 26.97 -4.97
CA LEU A 332 -14.48 28.18 -4.26
C LEU A 332 -14.85 29.46 -5.00
N ALA A 333 -14.77 29.48 -6.33
CA ALA A 333 -15.21 30.62 -7.14
C ALA A 333 -16.72 30.87 -6.98
N ARG A 334 -17.53 29.80 -7.02
CA ARG A 334 -18.99 29.88 -6.77
C ARG A 334 -19.30 30.30 -5.33
N LEU A 335 -18.56 29.77 -4.37
CA LEU A 335 -18.70 30.16 -2.96
C LEU A 335 -18.41 31.64 -2.77
N ASN A 336 -17.34 32.16 -3.39
CA ASN A 336 -16.97 33.57 -3.35
C ASN A 336 -18.09 34.46 -3.89
N HIS A 337 -18.70 34.09 -5.02
CA HIS A 337 -19.85 34.83 -5.57
C HIS A 337 -21.03 34.84 -4.60
N ARG A 338 -21.42 33.67 -4.07
CA ARG A 338 -22.55 33.55 -3.12
C ARG A 338 -22.32 34.33 -1.82
N LEU A 339 -21.10 34.33 -1.28
CA LEU A 339 -20.76 35.10 -0.09
C LEU A 339 -20.90 36.60 -0.33
N LYS A 340 -20.48 37.08 -1.52
CA LYS A 340 -20.64 38.49 -1.93
C LYS A 340 -22.11 38.86 -2.10
N GLU A 341 -22.90 38.05 -2.81
CA GLU A 341 -24.34 38.29 -3.01
C GLU A 341 -25.10 38.32 -1.68
N ALA A 342 -24.77 37.43 -0.76
CA ALA A 342 -25.37 37.39 0.56
C ALA A 342 -24.86 38.48 1.51
N ASN A 343 -23.90 39.33 1.10
CA ASN A 343 -23.17 40.26 1.95
C ASN A 343 -22.66 39.59 3.25
N SER A 344 -22.16 38.36 3.12
CA SER A 344 -21.69 37.58 4.26
C SER A 344 -20.47 38.23 4.90
N PRO A 345 -20.41 38.34 6.23
CA PRO A 345 -19.24 38.87 6.93
C PRO A 345 -18.11 37.85 7.07
N LEU A 346 -18.26 36.64 6.51
CA LEU A 346 -17.28 35.57 6.60
C LEU A 346 -16.20 35.70 5.54
N THR A 347 -14.96 35.45 5.95
CA THR A 347 -13.81 35.26 5.05
C THR A 347 -13.45 33.79 5.01
N VAL A 348 -13.13 33.26 3.83
CA VAL A 348 -12.58 31.91 3.67
C VAL A 348 -11.17 32.03 3.11
N VAL A 349 -10.21 31.44 3.81
CA VAL A 349 -8.84 31.28 3.30
C VAL A 349 -8.61 29.81 3.01
N MET A 350 -8.33 29.49 1.75
CA MET A 350 -8.08 28.13 1.28
C MET A 350 -6.58 27.87 1.09
N PHE A 351 -6.07 26.80 1.69
CA PHE A 351 -4.72 26.30 1.48
C PHE A 351 -4.69 25.10 0.53
N PHE A 352 -3.85 25.15 -0.50
CA PHE A 352 -3.54 23.99 -1.35
C PHE A 352 -2.15 23.47 -0.99
N ILE A 353 -2.09 22.32 -0.32
CA ILE A 353 -0.86 21.76 0.25
C ILE A 353 -0.41 20.57 -0.60
N THR A 354 0.46 20.83 -1.56
CA THR A 354 0.94 19.84 -2.52
C THR A 354 2.43 19.99 -2.76
N ARG A 355 3.09 18.89 -3.11
CA ARG A 355 4.51 18.90 -3.46
C ARG A 355 4.68 19.09 -4.97
N GLN A 356 5.42 20.12 -5.35
CA GLN A 356 5.84 20.42 -6.72
C GLN A 356 7.32 20.81 -6.71
N PRO A 357 8.04 20.68 -7.85
CA PRO A 357 9.39 21.22 -7.98
C PRO A 357 9.38 22.74 -7.74
N ILE A 358 10.08 23.19 -6.69
CA ILE A 358 10.24 24.61 -6.36
C ILE A 358 11.71 24.95 -6.22
N LYS A 359 12.09 26.22 -6.48
CA LYS A 359 13.47 26.70 -6.32
C LYS A 359 13.71 27.30 -4.93
N SER A 360 12.77 28.09 -4.43
CA SER A 360 12.83 28.72 -3.11
C SER A 360 11.43 29.20 -2.71
N ILE A 361 11.29 29.66 -1.46
CA ILE A 361 10.14 30.44 -1.03
C ILE A 361 10.08 31.73 -1.87
N ASN A 362 8.88 32.23 -2.17
CA ASN A 362 8.70 33.50 -2.85
C ASN A 362 9.31 34.64 -1.99
N PRO A 363 10.32 35.40 -2.49
CA PRO A 363 10.93 36.50 -1.74
C PRO A 363 9.95 37.58 -1.31
N ASP A 364 8.89 37.82 -2.08
CA ASP A 364 7.85 38.81 -1.75
C ASP A 364 7.09 38.42 -0.48
N VAL A 365 7.02 37.12 -0.17
CA VAL A 365 6.41 36.60 1.07
C VAL A 365 7.38 36.67 2.25
N LEU A 366 8.70 36.64 2.01
CA LEU A 366 9.73 36.71 3.06
C LEU A 366 10.05 38.13 3.51
N ASN A 367 9.93 39.09 2.58
CA ASN A 367 10.13 40.52 2.86
C ASN A 367 8.81 41.22 3.29
N ALA A 368 7.71 40.45 3.36
CA ALA A 368 6.42 40.83 3.93
C ALA A 368 6.43 40.70 5.48
#